data_AF-A0A084SRD7-F1
#
_entry.id   AF-A0A084SRD7-F1
#
_cell.length_a   1.000
_cell.length_b   1.000
_cell.length_c   1.000
_cell.angle_alpha   90.00
_cell.angle_beta   90.00
_cell.angle_gamma   90.00
#
_symmetry.space_group_name_H-M   'P 1'
#
loop_
_entity.id
_entity.type
_entity.pdbx_description
1 polymer ?
#
loop_
_entity_poly.entity_id
_entity_poly.type
_entity_poly.pdbx_seq_one_letter_code
_entity_poly.pdbx_strand_id
1 'polypeptide(L)'
;MTFNDLSELLQINPTKSFGQGVSDAEIDTASAELEVDLTGGYRLFLKRFGWGGVGSIELFGLGVDVPPYLSLTAMTRSEREEMSPALPVYLIPLMNDGGGNLYCLDSRGAGEPPVVLWDHTAGEQQEPTRVASDFTMWLAERVEREMEME
;
A
#
# COMPACT_ATOMS: atom_id res chain seq x y z
N MET A 1 11.25 8.34 11.22
CA MET A 1 11.36 6.90 11.51
C MET A 1 11.99 6.22 10.29
N THR A 2 12.88 5.25 10.45
CA THR A 2 13.40 4.46 9.31
C THR A 2 12.50 3.24 9.05
N PHE A 3 12.65 2.59 7.88
CA PHE A 3 11.91 1.35 7.61
C PHE A 3 12.27 0.22 8.58
N ASN A 4 13.51 0.17 9.07
CA ASN A 4 13.90 -0.84 10.05
C ASN A 4 13.17 -0.63 11.38
N ASP A 5 13.12 0.62 11.87
CA ASP A 5 12.38 0.96 13.10
C ASP A 5 10.89 0.59 12.95
N LEU A 6 10.29 0.92 11.80
CA LEU A 6 8.90 0.56 11.48
C LEU A 6 8.72 -0.96 11.43
N SER A 7 9.63 -1.68 10.78
CA SER A 7 9.57 -3.15 10.71
C SER A 7 9.63 -3.79 12.09
N GLU A 8 10.42 -3.23 13.03
CA GLU A 8 10.45 -3.72 14.41
C GLU A 8 9.13 -3.44 15.11
N LEU A 9 8.57 -2.23 14.97
CA LEU A 9 7.29 -1.84 15.53
C LEU A 9 6.15 -2.77 15.07
N LEU A 10 6.07 -3.04 13.77
CA LEU A 10 5.10 -3.98 13.18
C LEU A 10 5.27 -5.40 13.72
N GLN A 11 6.51 -5.86 13.90
CA GLN A 11 6.80 -7.21 14.37
C GLN A 11 6.50 -7.42 15.86
N ILE A 12 6.59 -6.39 16.69
CA ILE A 12 6.25 -6.51 18.12
C ILE A 12 4.75 -6.34 18.39
N ASN A 13 4.00 -5.79 17.43
CA ASN A 13 2.56 -5.61 17.58
C ASN A 13 1.85 -6.98 17.72
N PRO A 14 0.96 -7.16 18.72
CA PRO A 14 0.30 -8.43 19.00
C PRO A 14 -0.79 -8.79 17.97
N THR A 15 -1.38 -7.81 17.30
CA THR A 15 -2.45 -8.01 16.31
C THR A 15 -1.93 -8.16 14.88
N LYS A 16 -0.61 -8.27 14.71
CA LYS A 16 0.01 -8.41 13.39
C LYS A 16 -0.47 -9.65 12.63
N SER A 17 -0.67 -9.45 11.33
CA SER A 17 -0.88 -10.52 10.36
C SER A 17 -0.09 -10.16 9.11
N PHE A 18 0.88 -10.99 8.75
CA PHE A 18 1.75 -10.76 7.59
C PHE A 18 1.96 -12.05 6.82
N GLY A 19 2.30 -11.90 5.54
CA GLY A 19 2.82 -12.99 4.72
C GLY A 19 4.29 -13.31 4.99
N GLN A 20 4.92 -13.94 4.00
CA GLN A 20 6.30 -14.42 4.10
C GLN A 20 7.33 -13.50 3.43
N GLY A 21 6.92 -12.38 2.84
CA GLY A 21 7.77 -11.57 1.97
C GLY A 21 7.88 -12.13 0.56
N VAL A 22 8.35 -11.29 -0.36
CA VAL A 22 8.59 -11.67 -1.77
C VAL A 22 9.98 -11.28 -2.25
N SER A 23 10.47 -11.97 -3.28
CA SER A 23 11.75 -11.68 -3.93
C SER A 23 11.69 -10.44 -4.81
N ASP A 24 12.85 -9.88 -5.16
CA ASP A 24 12.94 -8.79 -6.12
C ASP A 24 12.32 -9.16 -7.48
N ALA A 25 12.50 -10.40 -7.94
CA ALA A 25 11.94 -10.88 -9.21
C ALA A 25 10.40 -10.90 -9.21
N GLU A 26 9.78 -11.25 -8.08
CA GLU A 26 8.32 -11.21 -7.93
C GLU A 26 7.80 -9.77 -7.94
N ILE A 27 8.50 -8.85 -7.27
CA ILE A 27 8.15 -7.43 -7.28
C ILE A 27 8.31 -6.83 -8.68
N ASP A 28 9.39 -7.17 -9.39
CA ASP A 28 9.64 -6.67 -10.74
C ASP A 28 8.60 -7.22 -11.73
N THR A 29 8.15 -8.46 -11.53
CA THR A 29 7.04 -9.06 -12.30
C THR A 29 5.74 -8.29 -12.06
N ALA A 30 5.39 -8.01 -10.80
CA ALA A 30 4.20 -7.24 -10.46
C ALA A 30 4.28 -5.78 -10.97
N SER A 31 5.47 -5.18 -10.92
CA SER A 31 5.74 -3.83 -11.45
C SER A 31 5.46 -3.79 -12.96
N ALA A 32 5.95 -4.79 -13.70
CA ALA A 32 5.71 -4.91 -15.13
C ALA A 32 4.23 -5.17 -15.47
N GLU A 33 3.53 -6.00 -14.68
CA GLU A 33 2.09 -6.26 -14.84
C GLU A 33 1.25 -4.99 -14.63
N LEU A 34 1.62 -4.18 -13.64
CA LEU A 34 0.86 -3.00 -13.25
C LEU A 34 1.30 -1.70 -13.93
N GLU A 35 2.33 -1.76 -14.79
CA GLU A 35 2.92 -0.61 -15.49
C GLU A 35 3.35 0.52 -14.54
N VAL A 36 3.90 0.15 -13.38
CA VAL A 36 4.35 1.07 -12.32
C VAL A 36 5.62 0.55 -11.65
N ASP A 37 6.47 1.46 -11.16
CA ASP A 37 7.65 1.07 -10.40
C ASP A 37 7.31 0.87 -8.91
N LEU A 38 7.42 -0.37 -8.42
CA LEU A 38 7.32 -0.67 -6.98
C LEU A 38 8.66 -0.40 -6.29
N THR A 39 8.81 0.83 -5.77
CA THR A 39 10.06 1.34 -5.19
C THR A 39 9.92 1.72 -3.70
N GLY A 40 11.00 2.25 -3.13
CA GLY A 40 10.99 2.93 -1.84
C GLY A 40 10.68 2.03 -0.63
N GLY A 41 10.10 2.63 0.40
CA GLY A 41 9.70 1.96 1.63
C GLY A 41 8.68 0.84 1.39
N TYR A 42 7.82 0.98 0.39
CA TYR A 42 6.86 -0.06 0.04
C TYR A 42 7.53 -1.29 -0.57
N ARG A 43 8.56 -1.12 -1.42
CA ARG A 43 9.37 -2.26 -1.87
C ARG A 43 10.01 -3.00 -0.69
N LEU A 44 10.53 -2.27 0.29
CA LEU A 44 11.10 -2.88 1.49
C LEU A 44 10.03 -3.66 2.28
N PHE A 45 8.81 -3.13 2.38
CA PHE A 45 7.66 -3.82 2.97
C PHE A 45 7.32 -5.12 2.24
N LEU A 46 7.16 -5.07 0.92
CA LEU A 46 6.87 -6.26 0.11
C LEU A 46 7.95 -7.33 0.29
N LYS A 47 9.24 -6.94 0.29
CA LYS A 47 10.34 -7.89 0.52
C LYS A 47 10.31 -8.53 1.90
N ARG A 48 9.91 -7.77 2.92
CA ARG A 48 9.98 -8.20 4.32
C ARG A 48 8.75 -8.99 4.75
N PHE A 49 7.58 -8.59 4.29
CA PHE A 49 6.27 -9.06 4.78
C PHE A 49 5.37 -9.58 3.66
N GLY A 50 5.53 -9.08 2.44
CA GLY A 50 4.72 -9.47 1.28
C GLY A 50 3.40 -8.73 1.27
N TRP A 51 2.58 -8.93 2.30
CA TRP A 51 1.26 -8.32 2.51
C TRP A 51 0.95 -8.26 4.01
N GLY A 52 -0.10 -7.53 4.40
CA GLY A 52 -0.66 -7.61 5.76
C GLY A 52 -0.64 -6.30 6.53
N GLY A 53 -0.66 -6.37 7.85
CA GLY A 53 -0.69 -5.19 8.71
C GLY A 53 -0.96 -5.53 10.17
N VAL A 54 -1.52 -4.57 10.91
CA VAL A 54 -1.79 -4.65 12.35
C VAL A 54 -3.15 -4.04 12.65
N GLY A 55 -3.91 -4.63 13.56
CA GLY A 55 -5.22 -4.11 13.95
C GLY A 55 -6.16 -3.99 12.75
N SER A 56 -6.67 -2.78 12.51
CA SER A 56 -7.53 -2.47 11.36
C SER A 56 -6.77 -2.12 10.07
N ILE A 57 -5.44 -2.03 10.12
CA ILE A 57 -4.60 -1.72 8.96
C ILE A 57 -4.39 -3.01 8.17
N GLU A 58 -4.93 -3.08 6.96
CA GLU A 58 -4.75 -4.20 6.04
C GLU A 58 -4.11 -3.71 4.73
N LEU A 59 -2.79 -3.93 4.58
CA LEU A 59 -2.08 -3.51 3.38
C LEU A 59 -2.14 -4.58 2.30
N PHE A 60 -2.45 -4.11 1.10
CA PHE A 60 -2.29 -4.88 -0.12
C PHE A 60 -0.83 -5.26 -0.31
N GLY A 61 -0.62 -6.38 -1.00
CA GLY A 61 0.72 -6.90 -1.17
C GLY A 61 0.83 -8.05 -2.14
N LEU A 62 1.97 -8.73 -2.06
CA LEU A 62 2.36 -9.82 -2.93
C LEU A 62 2.72 -11.06 -2.10
N GLY A 63 2.73 -12.21 -2.75
CA GLY A 63 3.14 -13.47 -2.16
C GLY A 63 2.21 -14.60 -2.57
N VAL A 64 2.71 -15.83 -2.56
CA VAL A 64 1.90 -17.03 -2.84
C VAL A 64 0.80 -17.25 -1.78
N ASP A 65 1.01 -16.72 -0.59
CA ASP A 65 0.13 -16.82 0.57
C ASP A 65 -0.76 -15.59 0.77
N VAL A 66 -0.76 -14.64 -0.17
CA VAL A 66 -1.61 -13.44 -0.08
C VAL A 66 -3.09 -13.81 -0.18
N PRO A 67 -3.93 -13.37 0.77
CA PRO A 67 -5.37 -13.51 0.65
C PRO A 67 -5.89 -12.78 -0.60
N PRO A 68 -6.91 -13.29 -1.31
CA PRO A 68 -7.39 -12.66 -2.53
C PRO A 68 -7.78 -11.18 -2.37
N TYR A 69 -8.36 -10.81 -1.23
CA TYR A 69 -8.76 -9.42 -0.93
C TYR A 69 -7.60 -8.48 -0.60
N LEU A 70 -6.38 -9.00 -0.42
CA LEU A 70 -5.15 -8.22 -0.21
C LEU A 70 -4.16 -8.34 -1.37
N SER A 71 -4.53 -9.03 -2.45
CA SER A 71 -3.67 -9.16 -3.62
C SER A 71 -3.52 -7.81 -4.32
N LEU A 72 -2.31 -7.24 -4.29
CA LEU A 72 -2.01 -5.95 -4.90
C LEU A 72 -2.40 -5.93 -6.38
N THR A 73 -2.04 -6.96 -7.15
CA THR A 73 -2.30 -6.99 -8.59
C THR A 73 -3.79 -7.13 -8.90
N ALA A 74 -4.50 -8.01 -8.18
CA ALA A 74 -5.93 -8.21 -8.38
C ALA A 74 -6.73 -6.96 -7.97
N MET A 75 -6.42 -6.37 -6.81
CA MET A 75 -7.11 -5.17 -6.33
C MET A 75 -6.83 -3.97 -7.24
N THR A 76 -5.57 -3.75 -7.61
CA THR A 76 -5.22 -2.66 -8.54
C THR A 76 -5.94 -2.80 -9.88
N ARG A 77 -6.09 -4.02 -10.41
CA ARG A 77 -6.82 -4.28 -11.64
C ARG A 77 -8.31 -3.98 -11.49
N SER A 78 -8.96 -4.49 -10.44
CA SER A 78 -10.39 -4.23 -10.18
C SER A 78 -10.65 -2.73 -10.02
N GLU A 79 -9.82 -2.00 -9.26
CA GLU A 79 -9.94 -0.55 -9.09
C GLU A 79 -9.74 0.25 -10.40
N ARG A 80 -8.95 -0.29 -11.34
CA ARG A 80 -8.73 0.32 -12.67
C ARG A 80 -9.81 0.00 -13.69
N GLU A 81 -10.41 -1.18 -13.62
CA GLU A 81 -11.29 -1.72 -14.67
C GLU A 81 -12.77 -1.71 -14.30
N GLU A 82 -13.10 -1.83 -13.01
CA GLU A 82 -14.46 -2.08 -12.52
C GLU A 82 -15.06 -0.89 -11.77
N MET A 83 -14.22 0.02 -11.25
CA MET A 83 -14.65 1.14 -10.43
C MET A 83 -14.82 2.43 -11.24
N SER A 84 -15.68 3.33 -10.76
CA SER A 84 -15.92 4.65 -11.36
C SER A 84 -15.90 5.72 -10.26
N PRO A 85 -14.96 6.68 -10.29
CA PRO A 85 -13.89 6.81 -11.29
C PRO A 85 -12.85 5.68 -11.21
N ALA A 86 -12.29 5.31 -12.35
CA ALA A 86 -11.22 4.32 -12.43
C ALA A 86 -9.95 4.85 -11.76
N LEU A 87 -9.23 3.98 -11.04
CA LEU A 87 -7.94 4.32 -10.45
C LEU A 87 -6.91 4.66 -11.55
N PRO A 88 -6.23 5.81 -11.50
CA PRO A 88 -5.19 6.14 -12.46
C PRO A 88 -4.00 5.16 -12.44
N VAL A 89 -3.39 4.90 -13.60
CA VAL A 89 -2.26 3.97 -13.73
C VAL A 89 -1.07 4.35 -12.84
N TYR A 90 -0.83 5.65 -12.64
CA TYR A 90 0.27 6.13 -11.79
C TYR A 90 0.01 5.98 -10.29
N LEU A 91 -1.17 5.51 -9.88
CA LEU A 91 -1.50 5.23 -8.48
C LEU A 91 -1.38 3.74 -8.17
N ILE A 92 -0.71 3.46 -7.05
CA ILE A 92 -0.48 2.11 -6.52
C ILE A 92 -1.23 2.01 -5.20
N PRO A 93 -2.35 1.26 -5.11
CA PRO A 93 -3.14 1.21 -3.90
C PRO A 93 -2.41 0.44 -2.79
N LEU A 94 -2.41 1.01 -1.59
CA LEU A 94 -1.84 0.44 -0.37
C LEU A 94 -2.91 -0.23 0.48
N MET A 95 -4.06 0.42 0.66
CA MET A 95 -5.22 -0.10 1.40
C MET A 95 -6.48 0.73 1.10
N ASN A 96 -7.65 0.16 1.37
CA ASN A 96 -8.92 0.88 1.42
C ASN A 96 -9.17 1.46 2.82
N ASP A 97 -9.84 2.60 2.94
CA ASP A 97 -10.20 3.22 4.23
C ASP A 97 -11.48 2.67 4.87
N GLY A 98 -12.09 1.64 4.28
CA GLY A 98 -13.38 1.06 4.65
C GLY A 98 -14.60 1.83 4.11
N GLY A 99 -14.38 3.02 3.56
CA GLY A 99 -15.40 3.89 2.97
C GLY A 99 -15.35 3.92 1.44
N GLY A 100 -14.43 3.17 0.81
CA GLY A 100 -14.25 3.16 -0.64
C GLY A 100 -13.06 3.99 -1.12
N ASN A 101 -12.48 4.85 -0.28
CA ASN A 101 -11.28 5.60 -0.67
C ASN A 101 -10.05 4.73 -0.58
N LEU A 102 -9.04 5.07 -1.37
CA LEU A 102 -7.78 4.35 -1.40
C LEU A 102 -6.65 5.26 -0.93
N TYR A 103 -5.82 4.73 -0.04
CA TYR A 103 -4.47 5.27 0.14
C TYR A 103 -3.60 4.70 -0.97
N CYS A 104 -2.88 5.56 -1.68
CA CYS A 104 -2.06 5.16 -2.83
C CYS A 104 -0.67 5.76 -2.76
N LEU A 105 0.31 5.10 -3.36
CA LEU A 105 1.56 5.75 -3.76
C LEU A 105 1.35 6.48 -5.09
N ASP A 106 1.89 7.68 -5.19
CA ASP A 106 1.93 8.45 -6.43
C ASP A 106 3.27 8.25 -7.15
N SER A 107 3.26 7.45 -8.21
CA SER A 107 4.46 7.04 -8.94
C SER A 107 4.85 8.01 -10.07
N ARG A 108 4.26 9.22 -10.13
CA ARG A 108 4.60 10.22 -11.17
C ARG A 108 6.01 10.79 -11.00
N GLY A 109 6.53 10.80 -9.78
CA GLY A 109 7.85 11.31 -9.44
C GLY A 109 8.96 10.25 -9.48
N ALA A 110 10.21 10.69 -9.55
CA ALA A 110 11.36 9.83 -9.35
C ALA A 110 11.70 9.70 -7.86
N GLY A 111 12.14 8.51 -7.42
CA GLY A 111 12.61 8.28 -6.05
C GLY A 111 11.53 7.69 -5.14
N GLU A 112 11.45 8.18 -3.90
CA GLU A 112 10.48 7.73 -2.91
C GLU A 112 9.10 8.37 -3.19
N PRO A 113 8.08 7.57 -3.53
CA PRO A 113 6.76 8.09 -3.87
C PRO A 113 6.01 8.56 -2.61
N PRO A 114 5.33 9.72 -2.65
CA PRO A 114 4.49 10.16 -1.56
C PRO A 114 3.22 9.31 -1.48
N VAL A 115 2.63 9.25 -0.28
CA VAL A 115 1.30 8.67 -0.11
C VAL A 115 0.24 9.75 -0.31
N VAL A 116 -0.77 9.41 -1.10
CA VAL A 116 -1.92 10.23 -1.44
C VAL A 116 -3.22 9.50 -1.10
N LEU A 117 -4.31 10.24 -1.00
CA LEU A 117 -5.67 9.72 -0.87
C LEU A 117 -6.42 9.92 -2.19
N TRP A 118 -6.95 8.84 -2.74
CA TRP A 118 -7.86 8.82 -3.89
C TRP A 118 -9.30 8.77 -3.39
N ASP A 119 -10.10 9.79 -3.73
CA ASP A 119 -11.50 9.90 -3.31
C ASP A 119 -12.41 9.26 -4.35
N HIS A 120 -12.97 8.10 -4.04
CA HIS A 120 -13.83 7.37 -4.97
C HIS A 120 -15.16 8.09 -5.29
N THR A 121 -15.51 9.15 -4.56
CA THR A 121 -16.71 9.96 -4.80
C THR A 121 -16.44 11.20 -5.65
N ALA A 122 -15.17 11.58 -5.79
CA ALA A 122 -14.78 12.67 -6.66
C ALA A 122 -14.80 12.22 -8.14
N GLY A 123 -14.98 13.18 -9.06
CA GLY A 123 -15.02 12.85 -10.49
C GLY A 123 -13.67 12.42 -11.06
N GLU A 124 -13.67 11.93 -12.31
CA GLU A 124 -12.45 11.45 -13.01
C GLU A 124 -11.33 12.50 -13.14
N GLN A 125 -11.66 13.79 -13.06
CA GLN A 125 -10.71 14.91 -13.16
C GLN A 125 -10.11 15.32 -11.81
N GLN A 126 -10.35 14.54 -10.74
CA GLN A 126 -9.77 14.82 -9.44
C GLN A 126 -8.24 14.72 -9.46
N GLU A 127 -7.60 15.41 -8.53
CA GLU A 127 -6.21 15.15 -8.17
C GLU A 127 -6.19 14.54 -6.76
N PRO A 128 -5.43 13.45 -6.54
CA PRO A 128 -5.38 12.81 -5.24
C PRO A 128 -4.71 13.72 -4.22
N THR A 129 -5.18 13.70 -2.97
CA THR A 129 -4.66 14.58 -1.92
C THR A 129 -3.46 13.96 -1.25
N ARG A 130 -2.30 14.63 -1.26
CA ARG A 130 -1.12 14.14 -0.52
C ARG A 130 -1.39 14.08 0.98
N VAL A 131 -1.11 12.93 1.59
CA VAL A 131 -1.29 12.68 3.03
C VAL A 131 0.01 12.39 3.77
N ALA A 132 1.09 12.01 3.06
CA ALA A 132 2.40 11.80 3.68
C ALA A 132 3.56 12.05 2.71
N SER A 133 4.78 12.12 3.25
CA SER A 133 6.00 12.25 2.45
C SER A 133 6.36 10.99 1.69
N ASP A 134 6.11 9.84 2.30
CA ASP A 134 6.53 8.51 1.86
C ASP A 134 5.74 7.42 2.62
N PHE A 135 5.90 6.16 2.17
CA PHE A 135 5.24 5.00 2.75
C PHE A 135 5.60 4.77 4.23
N THR A 136 6.88 4.96 4.60
CA THR A 136 7.37 4.61 5.93
C THR A 136 6.76 5.54 6.98
N MET A 137 6.78 6.85 6.72
CA MET A 137 6.15 7.84 7.60
C MET A 137 4.64 7.64 7.69
N TRP A 138 3.99 7.38 6.56
CA TRP A 138 2.55 7.15 6.51
C TRP A 138 2.07 5.95 7.34
N LEU A 139 2.81 4.83 7.26
CA LEU A 139 2.46 3.61 8.01
C LEU A 139 2.80 3.75 9.48
N ALA A 140 3.94 4.38 9.82
CA ALA A 140 4.32 4.65 11.20
C ALA A 140 3.24 5.43 11.96
N GLU A 141 2.77 6.55 11.39
CA GLU A 141 1.73 7.38 12.00
C GLU A 141 0.41 6.59 12.21
N ARG A 142 0.11 5.63 11.34
CA ARG A 142 -1.10 4.79 11.47
C ARG A 142 -0.95 3.76 12.56
N VAL A 143 0.18 3.06 12.61
CA VAL A 143 0.46 2.06 13.63
C VAL A 143 0.45 2.71 15.01
N GLU A 144 1.05 3.90 15.15
CA GLU A 144 1.02 4.68 16.39
C GLU A 144 -0.41 5.00 16.82
N ARG A 145 -1.28 5.43 15.89
CA ARG A 145 -2.70 5.71 16.18
C ARG A 145 -3.50 4.48 16.55
N GLU A 146 -3.29 3.35 15.87
CA GLU A 146 -3.96 2.08 16.23
C GLU A 146 -3.61 1.67 17.66
N MET A 147 -2.35 1.83 18.06
CA MET A 147 -1.89 1.51 19.41
C MET A 147 -2.42 2.46 20.49
N GLU A 148 -2.81 3.68 20.15
CA GLU A 148 -3.45 4.62 21.09
C GLU A 148 -4.94 4.31 21.33
N MET A 149 -5.57 3.52 20.45
CA MET A 149 -7.00 3.18 20.52
C MET A 149 -7.27 1.84 21.21
N GLU A 150 -6.24 1.05 21.53
CA GLU A 150 -6.30 -0.21 22.30
C GLU A 150 -6.20 0.02 23.82
#